data_AF-A0A6P3XW72-F1
#
_entry.id   AF-A0A6P3XW72-F1
#
_cell.length_a   1.000
_cell.length_b   1.000
_cell.length_c   1.000
_cell.angle_alpha   90.00
_cell.angle_beta   90.00
_cell.angle_gamma   90.00
#
_symmetry.space_group_name_H-M   'P 1'
#
loop_
_entity.id
_entity.type
_entity.pdbx_description
1 polymer ?
#
loop_
_entity_poly.entity_id
_entity_poly.type
_entity_poly.pdbx_seq_one_letter_code
_entity_poly.pdbx_strand_id
1 'polypeptide(L)'
;MRLILITLPQLVVLAKILCILMVVMCGAAPTMVRSVSLHAVCSGRNVTVIGRTVTAEQRNDSNAAYQELTTRSEDFSRQLYIYAEKSQRYICFNKRWKLVALPKEQKGPMCQFFEMYRDQYLSYRSVVDKTRYIGFNSRGKPIKRPHGRKECFNFMKYNPHVDISHHNSLVNAQMGGMEPREPFPVSRKPSPVTRATKNFLLQADSARDHVQTPPHRQRHLRNRWKQRQNGKNSAPRRRSENCFVQASK
;
A
#
# COMPACT_ATOMS: atom_id res chain seq x y z
N MET A 1 -36.84 11.30 55.04
CA MET A 1 -36.18 10.91 53.77
C MET A 1 -37.24 10.38 52.82
N ARG A 2 -37.56 11.09 51.74
CA ARG A 2 -38.49 10.60 50.71
C ARG A 2 -37.74 9.65 49.78
N LEU A 3 -37.87 8.35 50.03
CA LEU A 3 -37.48 7.31 49.08
C LEU A 3 -38.42 7.42 47.88
N ILE A 4 -37.90 7.93 46.76
CA ILE A 4 -38.61 7.96 45.49
C ILE A 4 -38.80 6.49 45.08
N LEU A 5 -39.98 5.92 45.33
CA LEU A 5 -40.37 4.62 44.79
C LEU A 5 -40.51 4.78 43.27
N ILE A 6 -39.44 4.44 42.55
CA ILE A 6 -39.45 4.38 41.09
C ILE A 6 -40.36 3.22 40.72
N THR A 7 -41.55 3.52 40.21
CA THR A 7 -42.49 2.50 39.75
C THR A 7 -41.93 1.83 38.50
N LEU A 8 -42.15 0.52 38.34
CA LEU A 8 -41.78 -0.29 37.16
C LEU A 8 -41.95 0.44 35.80
N PRO A 9 -43.03 1.21 35.52
CA PRO A 9 -43.13 1.98 34.27
C PRO A 9 -42.05 3.06 34.10
N GLN A 10 -41.58 3.70 35.16
CA GLN A 10 -40.51 4.70 35.08
C GLN A 10 -39.16 4.07 34.71
N LEU A 11 -38.84 2.88 35.23
CA LEU A 11 -37.64 2.12 34.85
C LEU A 11 -37.65 1.73 33.36
N VAL A 12 -38.81 1.29 32.85
CA VAL A 12 -38.97 0.91 31.43
C VAL A 12 -38.82 2.13 30.51
N VAL A 13 -39.38 3.27 30.89
CA VAL A 13 -39.23 4.53 30.14
C VAL A 13 -37.77 4.97 30.14
N LEU A 14 -37.09 4.91 31.29
CA LEU A 14 -35.69 5.32 31.42
C LEU A 14 -34.76 4.38 30.64
N ALA A 15 -35.00 3.07 30.68
CA ALA A 15 -34.29 2.10 29.86
C ALA A 15 -34.48 2.34 28.35
N LYS A 16 -35.72 2.63 27.90
CA LYS A 16 -35.99 2.99 26.51
C LYS A 16 -35.26 4.26 26.09
N ILE A 17 -35.26 5.28 26.93
CA ILE A 17 -34.53 6.54 26.68
C ILE A 17 -33.02 6.28 26.59
N LEU A 18 -32.45 5.50 27.52
CA LEU A 18 -31.03 5.13 27.48
C LEU A 18 -30.68 4.32 26.24
N CYS A 19 -31.52 3.38 25.81
CA CYS A 19 -31.33 2.64 24.56
C CYS A 19 -31.36 3.57 23.33
N ILE A 20 -32.31 4.51 23.29
CA ILE A 20 -32.39 5.49 22.19
C ILE A 20 -31.16 6.40 22.21
N LEU A 21 -30.74 6.89 23.37
CA LEU A 21 -29.53 7.71 23.52
C LEU A 21 -28.27 6.93 23.12
N MET A 22 -28.14 5.66 23.50
CA MET A 22 -27.03 4.81 23.05
C MET A 22 -27.02 4.64 21.53
N VAL A 23 -28.18 4.43 20.89
CA VAL A 23 -28.27 4.34 19.42
C VAL A 23 -27.87 5.66 18.75
N VAL A 24 -28.33 6.79 19.29
CA VAL A 24 -28.00 8.13 18.78
C VAL A 24 -26.50 8.43 18.97
N MET A 25 -25.92 8.09 20.12
CA MET A 25 -24.50 8.32 20.41
C MET A 25 -23.58 7.35 19.65
N CYS A 26 -23.98 6.10 19.45
CA CYS A 26 -23.28 5.17 18.57
C CYS A 26 -23.34 5.61 17.09
N GLY A 27 -24.42 6.28 16.67
CA GLY A 27 -24.52 6.91 15.35
C GLY A 27 -23.73 8.21 15.21
N ALA A 28 -23.45 8.90 16.32
CA ALA A 28 -22.68 10.14 16.39
C ALA A 28 -21.19 9.94 16.74
N ALA A 29 -20.75 8.69 16.99
CA ALA A 29 -19.35 8.39 17.15
C ALA A 29 -18.62 8.82 15.86
N PRO A 30 -17.67 9.78 15.93
CA PRO A 30 -16.92 10.16 14.75
C PRO A 30 -16.31 8.88 14.19
N THR A 31 -16.64 8.55 12.94
CA THR A 31 -16.06 7.43 12.20
C THR A 31 -14.56 7.47 12.47
N MET A 32 -14.03 6.53 13.26
CA MET A 32 -12.66 6.61 13.75
C MET A 32 -11.73 6.85 12.56
N VAL A 33 -11.21 8.07 12.49
CA VAL A 33 -10.46 8.56 11.35
C VAL A 33 -9.06 7.97 11.47
N ARG A 34 -8.84 6.81 10.85
CA ARG A 34 -7.52 6.18 10.84
C ARG A 34 -6.71 6.69 9.66
N SER A 35 -5.54 7.22 9.97
CA SER A 35 -4.50 7.48 9.00
C SER A 35 -4.12 6.19 8.28
N VAL A 36 -3.97 6.28 6.97
CA VAL A 36 -3.63 5.20 6.06
C VAL A 36 -2.58 5.69 5.07
N SER A 37 -1.87 4.75 4.46
CA SER A 37 -1.08 5.02 3.26
C SER A 37 -1.56 4.12 2.13
N LEU A 38 -1.52 4.66 0.91
CA LEU A 38 -1.97 3.97 -0.29
C LEU A 38 -0.76 3.57 -1.13
N HIS A 39 -0.54 2.27 -1.25
CA HIS A 39 0.50 1.71 -2.10
C HIS A 39 -0.02 1.46 -3.51
N ALA A 40 0.51 2.17 -4.51
CA ALA A 40 0.16 1.99 -5.91
C ALA A 40 0.87 0.76 -6.50
N VAL A 41 0.10 -0.25 -6.91
CA VAL A 41 0.60 -1.57 -7.31
C VAL A 41 1.51 -1.49 -8.54
N CYS A 42 1.16 -0.73 -9.58
CA CYS A 42 1.99 -0.61 -10.79
C CYS A 42 3.40 -0.07 -10.54
N SER A 43 3.52 0.93 -9.66
CA SER A 43 4.80 1.57 -9.37
C SER A 43 5.56 0.94 -8.22
N GLY A 44 4.88 0.15 -7.38
CA GLY A 44 5.46 -0.34 -6.13
C GLY A 44 5.79 0.78 -5.14
N ARG A 45 5.02 1.87 -5.14
CA ARG A 45 5.32 3.13 -4.44
C ARG A 45 4.09 3.71 -3.77
N ASN A 46 4.28 4.58 -2.80
CA ASN A 46 3.17 5.13 -2.01
C ASN A 46 2.70 6.46 -2.58
N VAL A 47 1.39 6.70 -2.52
CA VAL A 47 0.80 7.97 -2.93
C VAL A 47 1.33 9.08 -2.02
N THR A 48 2.01 10.06 -2.62
CA THR A 48 2.60 11.22 -1.98
C THR A 48 1.89 12.47 -2.49
N VAL A 49 1.49 13.33 -1.57
CA VAL A 49 0.82 14.60 -1.88
C VAL A 49 1.64 15.76 -1.34
N ILE A 50 2.28 16.52 -2.23
CA ILE A 50 3.08 17.71 -1.89
C ILE A 50 2.50 18.91 -2.64
N GLY A 51 2.01 19.89 -1.89
CA GLY A 51 1.33 21.05 -2.46
C GLY A 51 0.14 20.62 -3.32
N ARG A 52 0.11 21.05 -4.59
CA ARG A 52 -0.95 20.67 -5.55
C ARG A 52 -0.69 19.32 -6.26
N THR A 53 0.50 18.75 -6.09
CA THR A 53 0.96 17.60 -6.86
C THR A 53 0.62 16.29 -6.15
N VAL A 54 0.16 15.31 -6.92
CA VAL A 54 -0.12 13.95 -6.46
C VAL A 54 0.69 12.98 -7.32
N THR A 55 1.63 12.27 -6.69
CA THR A 55 2.55 11.31 -7.31
C THR A 55 2.58 10.03 -6.49
N ALA A 56 3.23 8.98 -7.00
CA ALA A 56 3.56 7.80 -6.20
C ALA A 56 5.08 7.67 -6.07
N GLU A 57 5.61 7.78 -4.86
CA GLU A 57 7.03 7.87 -4.56
C GLU A 57 7.49 6.80 -3.56
N GLN A 58 8.79 6.50 -3.57
CA GLN A 58 9.37 5.62 -2.57
C GLN A 58 9.31 6.33 -1.21
N ARG A 59 8.88 5.62 -0.16
CA ARG A 59 8.88 6.17 1.20
C ARG A 59 10.30 6.38 1.71
N ASN A 60 10.54 7.55 2.29
CA ASN A 60 11.72 7.92 3.06
C ASN A 60 11.30 8.88 4.18
N ASP A 61 12.23 9.29 5.03
CA ASP A 61 11.91 10.12 6.20
C ASP A 61 11.40 11.51 5.83
N SER A 62 11.85 12.07 4.70
CA SER A 62 11.44 13.40 4.25
C SER A 62 10.04 13.44 3.65
N ASN A 63 9.58 12.35 3.00
CA ASN A 63 8.26 12.29 2.37
C ASN A 63 7.23 11.44 3.13
N ALA A 64 7.64 10.76 4.21
CA ALA A 64 6.78 9.88 5.00
C ALA A 64 5.47 10.54 5.46
N ALA A 65 5.55 11.79 5.94
CA ALA A 65 4.38 12.56 6.39
C ALA A 65 3.44 12.96 5.23
N TYR A 66 3.97 13.17 4.03
CA TYR A 66 3.18 13.50 2.83
C TYR A 66 2.48 12.29 2.21
N GLN A 67 2.71 11.09 2.75
CA GLN A 67 2.07 9.83 2.36
C GLN A 67 1.00 9.38 3.37
N GLU A 68 0.75 10.19 4.41
CA GLU A 68 -0.30 9.97 5.39
C GLU A 68 -1.61 10.56 4.86
N LEU A 69 -2.55 9.66 4.61
CA LEU A 69 -3.84 9.93 4.00
C LEU A 69 -4.96 9.49 4.94
N THR A 70 -6.12 10.09 4.77
CA THR A 70 -7.32 9.78 5.53
C THR A 70 -8.49 9.65 4.58
N THR A 71 -9.33 8.64 4.78
CA THR A 71 -10.62 8.53 4.09
C THR A 71 -11.72 9.18 4.92
N ARG A 72 -12.44 10.15 4.36
CA ARG A 72 -13.56 10.85 5.03
C ARG A 72 -14.85 10.62 4.26
N SER A 73 -15.93 10.27 4.93
CA SER A 73 -17.28 10.20 4.34
C SER A 73 -18.15 11.26 4.98
N GLU A 74 -19.03 11.89 4.21
CA GLU A 74 -19.99 12.89 4.74
C GLU A 74 -21.31 12.23 5.14
N ASP A 75 -21.61 11.06 4.58
CA ASP A 75 -22.86 10.34 4.76
C ASP A 75 -22.64 8.83 4.54
N PHE A 76 -23.74 8.08 4.51
CA PHE A 76 -23.75 6.64 4.26
C PHE A 76 -23.74 6.26 2.77
N SER A 77 -23.52 7.21 1.84
CA SER A 77 -23.59 6.97 0.39
C SER A 77 -22.41 6.14 -0.16
N ARG A 78 -21.52 5.66 0.71
CA ARG A 78 -20.24 4.98 0.40
C ARG A 78 -19.27 5.84 -0.43
N GLN A 79 -19.61 7.10 -0.65
CA GLN A 79 -18.71 8.07 -1.22
C GLN A 79 -17.71 8.49 -0.16
N LEU A 80 -16.47 8.69 -0.59
CA LEU A 80 -15.43 9.17 0.29
C LEU A 80 -14.55 10.19 -0.39
N TYR A 81 -13.90 10.97 0.45
CA TYR A 81 -12.82 11.87 0.10
C TYR A 81 -11.51 11.28 0.61
N ILE A 82 -10.44 11.46 -0.16
CA ILE A 82 -9.08 11.11 0.27
C ILE A 82 -8.37 12.41 0.62
N TYR A 83 -8.06 12.58 1.89
CA TYR A 83 -7.46 13.77 2.44
C TYR A 83 -6.00 13.49 2.83
N ALA A 84 -5.07 14.30 2.34
CA ALA A 84 -3.67 14.25 2.75
C ALA A 84 -3.47 15.14 3.97
N GLU A 85 -3.13 14.53 5.11
CA GLU A 85 -3.10 15.21 6.41
C GLU A 85 -2.00 16.29 6.43
N LYS A 86 -0.77 15.94 6.04
CA LYS A 86 0.36 16.90 6.04
C LYS A 86 0.18 18.07 5.09
N SER A 87 -0.36 17.81 3.89
CA SER A 87 -0.59 18.85 2.86
C SER A 87 -1.90 19.60 3.04
N GLN A 88 -2.76 19.16 3.97
CA GLN A 88 -4.10 19.67 4.22
C GLN A 88 -4.98 19.81 2.96
N ARG A 89 -4.94 18.79 2.11
CA ARG A 89 -5.57 18.84 0.78
C ARG A 89 -6.28 17.55 0.43
N TYR A 90 -7.36 17.68 -0.33
CA TYR A 90 -8.09 16.57 -0.92
C TYR A 90 -7.48 16.18 -2.26
N ILE A 91 -7.32 14.87 -2.49
CA ILE A 91 -7.01 14.35 -3.81
C ILE A 91 -8.26 14.50 -4.67
N CYS A 92 -8.12 15.08 -5.85
CA CYS A 92 -9.22 15.37 -6.76
C CYS A 92 -8.79 15.18 -8.21
N PHE A 93 -9.78 14.97 -9.09
CA PHE A 93 -9.60 15.29 -10.50
C PHE A 93 -9.87 16.78 -10.73
N ASN A 94 -9.11 17.41 -11.63
CA ASN A 94 -9.52 18.72 -12.16
C ASN A 94 -10.47 18.55 -13.37
N LYS A 95 -10.99 19.66 -13.90
CA LYS A 95 -11.86 19.67 -15.11
C LYS A 95 -11.22 19.01 -16.35
N ARG A 96 -9.88 18.92 -16.41
CA ARG A 96 -9.12 18.26 -17.48
C ARG A 96 -8.76 16.81 -17.12
N TRP A 97 -9.34 16.24 -16.06
CA TRP A 97 -9.08 14.89 -15.56
C TRP A 97 -7.62 14.61 -15.16
N LYS A 98 -6.88 15.65 -14.79
CA LYS A 98 -5.58 15.51 -14.14
C LYS A 98 -5.79 15.34 -12.64
N LEU A 99 -5.07 14.40 -12.03
CA LEU A 99 -5.02 14.25 -10.58
C LEU A 99 -4.28 15.43 -9.95
N VAL A 100 -4.92 16.07 -8.97
CA VAL A 100 -4.41 17.27 -8.27
C VAL A 100 -4.82 17.22 -6.80
N ALA A 101 -4.15 18.02 -5.98
CA ALA A 101 -4.52 18.20 -4.57
C ALA A 101 -5.11 19.60 -4.33
N LEU A 102 -6.36 19.66 -3.90
CA LEU A 102 -7.13 20.89 -3.69
C LEU A 102 -7.34 21.16 -2.19
N PRO A 103 -7.30 22.43 -1.75
CA PRO A 103 -7.60 22.76 -0.36
C PRO A 103 -9.10 22.61 -0.10
N LYS A 104 -9.52 22.66 1.18
CA LYS A 104 -10.90 22.37 1.60
C LYS A 104 -11.93 23.28 0.93
N GLU A 105 -11.59 24.54 0.70
CA GLU A 105 -12.47 25.56 0.11
C GLU A 105 -12.77 25.28 -1.37
N GLN A 106 -11.93 24.48 -2.04
CA GLN A 106 -12.09 24.07 -3.43
C GLN A 106 -12.58 22.63 -3.57
N LYS A 107 -12.94 21.98 -2.46
CA LYS A 107 -13.47 20.62 -2.47
C LYS A 107 -14.82 20.60 -3.20
N GLY A 108 -15.07 19.55 -3.96
CA GLY A 108 -16.34 19.33 -4.64
C GLY A 108 -16.49 17.90 -5.16
N PRO A 109 -17.46 17.65 -6.06
CA PRO A 109 -17.76 16.30 -6.56
C PRO A 109 -16.57 15.60 -7.23
N MET A 110 -15.66 16.36 -7.84
CA MET A 110 -14.44 15.82 -8.48
C MET A 110 -13.40 15.29 -7.48
N CYS A 111 -13.60 15.52 -6.18
CA CYS A 111 -12.79 14.99 -5.08
C CYS A 111 -13.43 13.78 -4.41
N GLN A 112 -14.60 13.33 -4.88
CA GLN A 112 -15.32 12.20 -4.33
C GLN A 112 -15.04 10.92 -5.13
N PHE A 113 -14.86 9.82 -4.40
CA PHE A 113 -14.57 8.52 -4.96
C PHE A 113 -15.39 7.41 -4.30
N PHE A 114 -15.63 6.35 -5.05
CA PHE A 114 -16.00 5.05 -4.51
C PHE A 114 -14.75 4.22 -4.30
N GLU A 115 -14.53 3.73 -3.08
CA GLU A 115 -13.56 2.67 -2.79
C GLU A 115 -14.18 1.33 -3.16
N MET A 116 -13.52 0.59 -4.05
CA MET A 116 -14.02 -0.68 -4.56
C MET A 116 -12.92 -1.72 -4.56
N TYR A 117 -13.30 -2.99 -4.43
CA TYR A 117 -12.39 -4.10 -4.65
C TYR A 117 -12.38 -4.51 -6.12
N ARG A 118 -11.19 -4.62 -6.69
CA ARG A 118 -10.92 -5.32 -7.95
C ARG A 118 -10.02 -6.50 -7.61
N ASP A 119 -10.61 -7.68 -7.57
CA ASP A 119 -9.99 -8.90 -7.06
C ASP A 119 -9.55 -8.71 -5.59
N GLN A 120 -8.26 -8.67 -5.32
CA GLN A 120 -7.68 -8.51 -3.97
C GLN A 120 -7.19 -7.08 -3.70
N TYR A 121 -7.32 -6.17 -4.66
CA TYR A 121 -6.80 -4.81 -4.56
C TYR A 121 -7.92 -3.78 -4.48
N LEU A 122 -7.61 -2.64 -3.89
CA LEU A 122 -8.49 -1.49 -3.87
C LEU A 122 -8.37 -0.68 -5.15
N SER A 123 -9.46 -0.06 -5.56
CA SER A 123 -9.49 0.90 -6.66
C SER A 123 -10.42 2.05 -6.30
N TYR A 124 -10.01 3.27 -6.64
CA TYR A 124 -10.77 4.49 -6.33
C TYR A 124 -11.37 5.04 -7.61
N ARG A 125 -12.69 4.86 -7.78
CA ARG A 125 -13.45 5.31 -8.96
C ARG A 125 -14.07 6.67 -8.70
N SER A 126 -14.00 7.58 -9.67
CA SER A 126 -14.67 8.89 -9.55
C SER A 126 -16.19 8.73 -9.43
N VAL A 127 -16.80 9.54 -8.56
CA VAL A 127 -18.27 9.64 -8.47
C VAL A 127 -18.86 10.30 -9.72
N VAL A 128 -18.16 11.27 -10.30
CA VAL A 128 -18.61 12.06 -11.46
C VAL A 128 -18.54 11.27 -12.77
N ASP A 129 -17.46 10.54 -13.01
CA ASP A 129 -17.27 9.71 -14.21
C ASP A 129 -16.82 8.31 -13.81
N LYS A 130 -17.73 7.34 -13.93
CA LYS A 130 -17.50 5.95 -13.53
C LYS A 130 -16.45 5.23 -14.38
N THR A 131 -16.04 5.80 -15.51
CA THR A 131 -14.95 5.25 -16.33
C THR A 131 -13.57 5.63 -15.81
N ARG A 132 -13.49 6.56 -14.84
CA ARG A 132 -12.24 7.13 -14.35
C ARG A 132 -11.86 6.66 -12.96
N TYR A 133 -10.59 6.36 -12.83
CA TYR A 133 -9.99 5.78 -11.65
C TYR A 133 -8.72 6.55 -11.30
N ILE A 134 -8.45 6.71 -10.01
CA ILE A 134 -7.11 7.12 -9.57
C ILE A 134 -6.14 6.04 -10.03
N GLY A 135 -5.01 6.46 -10.61
CA GLY A 135 -4.01 5.53 -11.09
C GLY A 135 -2.66 6.18 -11.32
N PHE A 136 -1.62 5.37 -11.20
CA PHE A 136 -0.23 5.77 -11.39
C PHE A 136 0.45 4.77 -12.31
N ASN A 137 1.26 5.26 -13.24
CA ASN A 137 2.06 4.40 -14.09
C ASN A 137 3.25 3.80 -13.32
N SER A 138 4.03 2.93 -13.95
CA SER A 138 5.22 2.30 -13.33
C SER A 138 6.28 3.30 -12.83
N ARG A 139 6.30 4.52 -13.38
CA ARG A 139 7.18 5.62 -12.94
C ARG A 139 6.60 6.44 -11.78
N GLY A 140 5.42 6.09 -11.28
CA GLY A 140 4.73 6.81 -10.22
C GLY A 140 4.07 8.13 -10.66
N LYS A 141 3.93 8.35 -11.98
CA LYS A 141 3.23 9.53 -12.50
C LYS A 141 1.73 9.26 -12.62
N PRO A 142 0.86 10.23 -12.28
CA PRO A 142 -0.58 10.05 -12.37
C PRO A 142 -1.02 9.82 -13.81
N ILE A 143 -1.97 8.90 -13.99
CA ILE A 143 -2.54 8.55 -15.29
C ILE A 143 -3.75 9.44 -15.56
N LYS A 144 -3.77 10.10 -16.73
CA LYS A 144 -4.89 10.97 -17.17
C LYS A 144 -5.95 10.20 -17.97
N ARG A 145 -5.53 9.18 -18.72
CA ARG A 145 -6.42 8.40 -19.59
C ARG A 145 -7.22 7.40 -18.75
N PRO A 146 -8.50 7.16 -19.05
CA PRO A 146 -9.34 6.20 -18.32
C PRO A 146 -8.89 4.75 -18.53
N HIS A 147 -8.14 4.49 -19.61
CA HIS A 147 -7.66 3.17 -19.98
C HIS A 147 -6.14 3.05 -19.80
N GLY A 148 -5.71 1.85 -19.41
CA GLY A 148 -4.32 1.50 -19.17
C GLY A 148 -4.23 0.07 -18.61
N ARG A 149 -3.04 -0.33 -18.15
CA ARG A 149 -2.87 -1.61 -17.46
C ARG A 149 -3.72 -1.62 -16.20
N LYS A 150 -4.52 -2.66 -15.99
CA LYS A 150 -5.46 -2.77 -14.85
C LYS A 150 -4.75 -2.56 -13.52
N GLU A 151 -3.56 -3.12 -13.38
CA GLU A 151 -2.64 -3.00 -12.23
C GLU A 151 -2.33 -1.54 -11.84
N CYS A 152 -2.35 -0.62 -12.81
CA CYS A 152 -2.01 0.78 -12.57
C CYS A 152 -3.13 1.58 -11.90
N PHE A 153 -4.30 0.98 -11.71
CA PHE A 153 -5.43 1.55 -10.99
C PHE A 153 -5.72 0.79 -9.68
N ASN A 154 -4.79 -0.09 -9.27
CA ASN A 154 -4.91 -0.92 -8.09
C ASN A 154 -4.02 -0.40 -6.95
N PHE A 155 -4.54 -0.51 -5.74
CA PHE A 155 -3.91 -0.02 -4.52
C PHE A 155 -3.99 -1.07 -3.41
N MET A 156 -3.03 -0.99 -2.48
CA MET A 156 -3.14 -1.60 -1.16
C MET A 156 -3.20 -0.48 -0.12
N LYS A 157 -4.04 -0.66 0.91
CA LYS A 157 -4.22 0.29 2.01
C LYS A 157 -3.63 -0.33 3.27
N TYR A 158 -2.75 0.40 3.94
CA TYR A 158 -2.11 -0.06 5.17
C TYR A 158 -1.96 1.10 6.16
N ASN A 159 -1.74 0.78 7.44
CA ASN A 159 -1.54 1.79 8.48
C ASN A 159 -0.07 2.27 8.45
N PRO A 160 0.19 3.57 8.22
CA PRO A 160 1.55 4.11 8.13
C PRO A 160 2.31 4.11 9.47
N HIS A 161 1.59 3.95 10.59
CA HIS A 161 2.14 3.95 11.95
C HIS A 161 2.44 2.54 12.48
N VAL A 162 2.10 1.50 11.72
CA VAL A 162 2.48 0.13 12.09
C VAL A 162 3.92 -0.10 11.67
N ASP A 163 4.82 0.01 12.64
CA ASP A 163 6.17 -0.51 12.50
C ASP A 163 6.14 -2.03 12.72
N ILE A 164 6.20 -2.77 11.62
CA ILE A 164 6.22 -4.23 11.62
C ILE A 164 7.45 -4.75 12.38
N SER A 165 8.58 -4.04 12.34
CA SER A 165 9.81 -4.45 13.01
C SER A 165 9.65 -4.33 14.52
N HIS A 166 9.11 -3.21 15.00
CA HIS A 166 8.78 -3.02 16.40
C HIS A 166 7.70 -4.01 16.87
N HIS A 167 6.64 -4.21 16.08
CA HIS A 167 5.61 -5.21 16.38
C HIS A 167 6.21 -6.61 16.53
N ASN A 168 7.04 -7.04 15.58
CA ASN A 168 7.71 -8.34 15.63
C ASN A 168 8.66 -8.44 16.83
N SER A 169 9.37 -7.37 17.17
CA SER A 169 10.23 -7.31 18.37
C SER A 169 9.43 -7.57 19.64
N LEU A 170 8.30 -6.88 19.81
CA LEU A 170 7.41 -7.08 20.97
C LEU A 170 6.83 -8.49 21.04
N VAL A 171 6.36 -9.02 19.91
CA VAL A 171 5.79 -10.39 19.86
C VAL A 171 6.86 -11.44 20.18
N ASN A 172 8.08 -11.27 19.67
CA ASN A 172 9.20 -12.16 19.95
C ASN A 172 9.65 -12.06 21.42
N ALA A 173 9.66 -10.85 22.00
CA ALA A 173 9.96 -10.64 23.41
C ALA A 173 8.91 -11.30 24.32
N GLN A 174 7.64 -11.22 23.95
CA GLN A 174 6.53 -11.81 24.71
C GLN A 174 6.48 -13.35 24.65
N MET A 175 7.04 -13.96 23.60
CA MET A 175 7.14 -15.42 23.47
C MET A 175 8.35 -16.05 24.20
N GLY A 176 9.08 -15.29 25.02
CA GLY A 176 10.24 -15.82 25.76
C GLY A 176 11.47 -16.00 24.86
N GLY A 177 11.96 -14.87 24.35
CA GLY A 177 13.33 -14.60 23.90
C GLY A 177 14.19 -15.75 23.37
N MET A 178 14.36 -15.80 22.05
CA MET A 178 15.70 -16.02 21.49
C MET A 178 16.19 -14.63 21.05
N GLU A 179 17.15 -14.08 21.77
CA GLU A 179 17.83 -12.81 21.46
C GLU A 179 18.16 -12.71 19.96
N PRO A 180 18.05 -11.53 19.31
CA PRO A 180 18.60 -11.33 17.99
C PRO A 180 20.08 -11.74 18.02
N ARG A 181 20.48 -12.73 17.22
CA ARG A 181 21.90 -13.05 17.07
C ARG A 181 22.62 -11.80 16.58
N GLU A 182 23.42 -11.21 17.46
CA GLU A 182 24.50 -10.29 17.12
C GLU A 182 25.21 -10.82 15.86
N PRO A 183 25.51 -9.96 14.86
CA PRO A 183 26.36 -10.37 13.76
C PRO A 183 27.67 -10.89 14.36
N PHE A 184 27.98 -12.17 14.11
CA PHE A 184 29.18 -12.82 14.60
C PHE A 184 30.38 -11.86 14.50
N PRO A 185 31.09 -11.56 15.61
CA PRO A 185 32.35 -10.85 15.50
C PRO A 185 33.29 -11.75 14.71
N VAL A 186 33.69 -11.28 13.53
CA VAL A 186 34.75 -11.91 12.74
C VAL A 186 35.97 -11.99 13.65
N SER A 187 36.32 -13.21 14.06
CA SER A 187 37.53 -13.50 14.81
C SER A 187 38.72 -12.99 14.00
N ARG A 188 39.30 -11.86 14.45
CA ARG A 188 40.61 -11.42 13.98
C ARG A 188 41.61 -12.47 14.46
N LYS A 189 42.17 -13.22 13.51
CA LYS A 189 43.33 -14.09 13.76
C LYS A 189 44.43 -13.29 14.46
N PRO A 190 45.12 -13.85 15.47
CA PRO A 190 46.23 -13.18 16.12
C PRO A 190 47.43 -13.07 15.17
N SER A 191 48.08 -11.91 15.21
CA SER A 191 49.37 -11.65 14.58
C SER A 191 50.45 -12.63 15.09
N PRO A 192 51.35 -13.15 14.24
CA PRO A 192 52.61 -13.69 14.70
C PRO A 192 53.66 -12.58 14.75
N VAL A 193 54.28 -12.41 15.91
CA VAL A 193 55.53 -11.65 16.07
C VAL A 193 56.70 -12.60 15.88
N THR A 194 57.65 -12.22 15.03
CA THR A 194 59.13 -12.40 15.05
C THR A 194 59.62 -12.41 13.60
N ARG A 195 60.79 -11.94 13.20
CA ARG A 195 61.79 -10.96 13.68
C ARG A 195 62.73 -10.78 12.45
N ALA A 196 63.00 -9.53 12.07
CA ALA A 196 64.13 -9.02 11.27
C ALA A 196 64.54 -9.70 9.93
N THR A 197 64.68 -8.91 8.85
CA THR A 197 65.96 -8.34 8.34
C THR A 197 65.89 -7.94 6.83
N LYS A 198 66.36 -6.72 6.52
CA LYS A 198 66.94 -6.16 5.25
C LYS A 198 66.09 -5.98 3.96
N ASN A 199 65.92 -4.69 3.63
CA ASN A 199 66.22 -3.95 2.38
C ASN A 199 66.08 -4.64 1.00
N PHE A 200 65.28 -4.06 0.09
CA PHE A 200 65.72 -3.27 -1.09
C PHE A 200 64.54 -2.95 -2.04
N LEU A 201 64.39 -1.65 -2.35
CA LEU A 201 64.17 -1.00 -3.65
C LEU A 201 63.60 -1.77 -4.88
N LEU A 202 62.66 -1.07 -5.57
CA LEU A 202 62.34 -0.98 -7.03
C LEU A 202 61.05 -1.63 -7.56
N GLN A 203 60.28 -0.76 -8.28
CA GLN A 203 59.50 -0.96 -9.53
C GLN A 203 58.43 -2.07 -9.59
N ALA A 204 57.37 -2.03 -10.37
CA ALA A 204 56.57 -1.05 -11.11
C ALA A 204 55.38 -1.85 -11.70
N ASP A 205 54.32 -1.14 -12.07
CA ASP A 205 53.31 -1.48 -13.08
C ASP A 205 52.19 -2.53 -12.87
N SER A 206 50.97 -1.96 -12.96
CA SER A 206 49.86 -2.36 -13.84
C SER A 206 49.10 -3.66 -13.57
N ALA A 207 47.83 -3.55 -13.15
CA ALA A 207 46.67 -4.00 -13.95
C ALA A 207 45.34 -3.90 -13.18
N ARG A 208 44.34 -3.41 -13.92
CA ARG A 208 42.87 -3.47 -13.77
C ARG A 208 42.31 -4.49 -12.75
N ASP A 209 41.49 -3.99 -11.81
CA ASP A 209 40.67 -4.84 -10.94
C ASP A 209 39.26 -5.05 -11.52
N HIS A 210 38.96 -6.33 -11.79
CA HIS A 210 37.68 -6.82 -12.25
C HIS A 210 36.77 -7.10 -11.05
N VAL A 211 35.56 -6.55 -11.11
CA VAL A 211 34.41 -6.85 -10.24
C VAL A 211 34.12 -8.36 -10.21
N GLN A 212 34.14 -8.98 -9.02
CA GLN A 212 33.44 -10.24 -8.74
C GLN A 212 32.80 -10.22 -7.34
N THR A 213 31.47 -10.10 -7.31
CA THR A 213 30.63 -10.34 -6.12
C THR A 213 29.93 -11.71 -6.29
N PRO A 214 29.86 -12.57 -5.26
CA PRO A 214 29.34 -13.93 -5.41
C PRO A 214 27.80 -13.97 -5.51
N PRO A 215 27.20 -14.77 -6.42
CA PRO A 215 25.76 -14.80 -6.63
C PRO A 215 25.13 -16.00 -5.93
N HIS A 216 24.51 -15.82 -4.77
CA HIS A 216 23.69 -16.93 -4.21
C HIS A 216 22.35 -16.56 -3.56
N ARG A 217 21.93 -15.28 -3.61
CA ARG A 217 20.63 -14.88 -3.01
C ARG A 217 19.53 -14.51 -4.01
N GLN A 218 19.86 -14.16 -5.24
CA GLN A 218 18.87 -13.73 -6.24
C GLN A 218 18.21 -14.88 -7.02
N ARG A 219 18.70 -16.13 -6.91
CA ARG A 219 18.18 -17.27 -7.68
C ARG A 219 16.81 -17.78 -7.18
N HIS A 220 16.55 -17.70 -5.88
CA HIS A 220 15.31 -18.26 -5.31
C HIS A 220 14.06 -17.42 -5.60
N LEU A 221 14.19 -16.09 -5.72
CA LEU A 221 13.06 -15.22 -6.04
C LEU A 221 12.67 -15.33 -7.52
N ARG A 222 13.63 -15.53 -8.43
CA ARG A 222 13.35 -15.60 -9.89
C ARG A 222 12.66 -16.90 -10.30
N ASN A 223 12.92 -18.01 -9.61
CA ASN A 223 12.36 -19.32 -9.95
C ASN A 223 10.90 -19.49 -9.49
N ARG A 224 10.50 -18.81 -8.41
CA ARG A 224 9.11 -18.85 -7.91
C ARG A 224 8.10 -18.20 -8.87
N TRP A 225 8.51 -17.20 -9.64
CA TRP A 225 7.66 -16.56 -10.66
C TRP A 225 7.62 -17.35 -11.97
N LYS A 226 8.69 -18.08 -12.33
CA LYS A 226 8.72 -18.92 -13.54
C LYS A 226 7.85 -20.17 -13.46
N GLN A 227 7.70 -20.80 -12.29
CA GLN A 227 6.81 -21.97 -12.17
C GLN A 227 5.32 -21.63 -12.24
N ARG A 228 4.91 -20.39 -11.91
CA ARG A 228 3.50 -19.96 -12.05
C ARG A 228 3.08 -19.65 -13.49
N GLN A 229 4.01 -19.42 -14.41
CA GLN A 229 3.69 -19.18 -15.83
C GLN A 229 3.66 -20.46 -16.68
N ASN A 230 4.20 -21.58 -16.20
CA ASN A 230 4.28 -22.82 -16.98
C ASN A 230 3.14 -23.82 -16.74
N GLY A 231 2.09 -23.43 -16.00
CA GLY A 231 0.95 -24.29 -15.65
C GLY A 231 -0.32 -24.10 -16.50
N LYS A 232 -0.28 -23.27 -17.56
CA LYS A 232 -1.41 -23.08 -18.48
C LYS A 232 -0.93 -22.99 -19.92
N ASN A 233 -0.44 -24.12 -20.45
CA ASN A 233 -0.30 -24.35 -21.89
C ASN A 233 -0.50 -25.85 -22.15
N SER A 234 -1.75 -26.26 -22.25
CA SER A 234 -2.15 -27.55 -22.85
C SER A 234 -3.40 -27.31 -23.69
N ALA A 235 -3.18 -26.85 -24.92
CA ALA A 235 -4.15 -26.97 -26.00
C ALA A 235 -3.92 -28.32 -26.70
N PRO A 236 -4.96 -29.12 -27.02
CA PRO A 236 -4.81 -30.24 -27.93
C PRO A 236 -4.77 -29.74 -29.38
N ARG A 237 -3.80 -30.25 -30.14
CA ARG A 237 -3.69 -30.09 -31.59
C ARG A 237 -4.84 -30.78 -32.32
N ARG A 238 -5.21 -30.18 -33.45
CA ARG A 238 -6.10 -30.67 -34.50
C ARG A 238 -5.74 -32.07 -34.99
N ARG A 239 -6.76 -32.86 -35.37
CA ARG A 239 -6.66 -33.83 -36.46
C ARG A 239 -7.81 -33.57 -37.43
N SER A 240 -7.46 -33.50 -38.71
CA SER A 240 -8.35 -33.37 -39.86
C SER A 240 -8.78 -34.75 -40.30
N GLU A 241 -10.06 -34.91 -40.64
CA GLU A 241 -10.56 -35.90 -41.58
C GLU A 241 -11.73 -35.28 -42.35
N ASN A 242 -11.63 -35.36 -43.68
CA ASN A 242 -12.61 -34.93 -44.67
C ASN A 242 -13.88 -35.79 -44.57
N CYS A 243 -15.07 -35.23 -44.84
CA CYS A 243 -15.84 -35.53 -46.06
C CYS A 243 -17.25 -34.92 -46.10
N PHE A 244 -17.69 -34.65 -47.34
CA PHE A 244 -19.04 -34.49 -47.87
C PHE A 244 -19.86 -33.21 -47.64
N VAL A 245 -19.88 -32.44 -48.74
CA VAL A 245 -20.96 -31.59 -49.25
C VAL A 245 -22.27 -32.37 -49.31
N GLN A 246 -23.36 -31.80 -48.79
CA GLN A 246 -24.64 -31.81 -49.51
C GLN A 246 -25.51 -30.61 -49.11
N ALA A 247 -25.92 -29.86 -50.13
CA ALA A 247 -26.95 -28.85 -50.07
C ALA A 247 -28.35 -29.50 -49.94
N SER A 248 -29.30 -28.77 -49.36
CA SER A 248 -30.57 -28.40 -50.01
C SER A 248 -31.76 -28.33 -49.02
N LYS A 249 -32.56 -27.27 -49.24
CA LYS A 249 -33.90 -26.94 -48.74
C LYS A 249 -34.04 -26.43 -47.31
#